data_AF-A0A2V1D7V8-F1
#
_entry.id   AF-A0A2V1D7V8-F1
#
_cell.length_a   1.000
_cell.length_b   1.000
_cell.length_c   1.000
_cell.angle_alpha   90.00
_cell.angle_beta   90.00
_cell.angle_gamma   90.00
#
_symmetry.space_group_name_H-M   'P 1'
#
loop_
_entity.id
_entity.type
_entity.pdbx_description
1 polymer ?
#
loop_
_entity_poly.entity_id
_entity_poly.type
_entity_poly.pdbx_seq_one_letter_code
_entity_poly.pdbx_strand_id
1 'polypeptide(L)'
;MACATSSIISVKYISIPDALSAFMQSLVGLSNNPASLYLSVSSQSLVVYVATASTINVFNLSRLRSALDQNDNSAVALKSFLETGTTIKVFFDARMPAKILFDVCAIKLANKICTERAFIHEIQLMELALRRSDNNREWLAGFDKCIENDSDLDVDAAMLGNGSSGIGIDERILHLPVLWKKYHGQLISGRFGVGGSFWIMMIREATQKRLEVSHGEEHRGYLVNGARSGWYRESIEEVSESWNDDLMMDISTDGEFLGGAEHWAQFNVL
;
A
#
# COMPACT_ATOMS: atom_id res chain seq x y z
N MET A 1 -3.86 24.69 -16.63
CA MET A 1 -4.02 23.54 -17.55
C MET A 1 -2.61 23.15 -17.98
N ALA A 2 -1.95 22.27 -17.21
CA ALA A 2 -0.60 21.82 -17.51
C ALA A 2 -0.72 20.53 -18.31
N CYS A 3 -0.20 20.54 -19.55
CA CYS A 3 0.00 19.33 -20.35
C CYS A 3 0.85 18.35 -19.54
N ALA A 4 0.27 17.20 -19.17
CA ALA A 4 1.05 16.07 -18.73
C ALA A 4 1.85 15.57 -19.93
N THR A 5 3.16 15.81 -19.93
CA THR A 5 4.08 15.10 -20.82
C THR A 5 3.93 13.61 -20.53
N SER A 6 3.40 12.83 -21.47
CA SER A 6 3.33 11.37 -21.34
C SER A 6 4.75 10.85 -21.24
N SER A 7 5.18 10.53 -20.01
CA SER A 7 6.46 9.86 -19.77
C SER A 7 6.28 8.41 -20.18
N ILE A 8 6.98 7.99 -21.23
CA ILE A 8 6.98 6.60 -21.69
C ILE A 8 7.42 5.71 -20.53
N ILE A 9 6.60 4.72 -20.17
CA ILE A 9 6.92 3.77 -19.12
C ILE A 9 7.96 2.76 -19.62
N SER A 10 9.05 2.60 -18.88
CA SER A 10 10.07 1.57 -19.12
C SER A 10 9.80 0.32 -18.29
N VAL A 11 9.88 -0.86 -18.91
CA VAL A 11 9.80 -2.15 -18.20
C VAL A 11 11.17 -2.79 -18.14
N LYS A 12 11.63 -3.16 -16.94
CA LYS A 12 12.92 -3.80 -16.67
C LYS A 12 12.71 -5.13 -15.94
N TYR A 13 13.19 -6.21 -16.53
CA TYR A 13 13.29 -7.50 -15.85
C TYR A 13 14.61 -7.54 -15.08
N ILE A 14 14.55 -7.66 -13.76
CA ILE A 14 15.74 -7.63 -12.92
C ILE A 14 16.31 -9.03 -12.82
N SER A 15 17.48 -9.22 -13.45
CA SER A 15 18.31 -10.41 -13.27
C SER A 15 18.90 -10.43 -11.86
N ILE A 16 18.72 -11.54 -11.15
CA ILE A 16 19.27 -11.77 -9.81
C ILE A 16 20.44 -12.76 -9.96
N PRO A 17 21.64 -12.44 -9.46
CA PRO A 17 21.97 -11.29 -8.59
C PRO A 17 22.37 -10.00 -9.34
N ASP A 18 22.78 -10.09 -10.60
CA ASP A 18 23.58 -9.07 -11.30
C ASP A 18 22.99 -7.65 -11.33
N ALA A 19 21.67 -7.53 -11.54
CA ALA A 19 21.00 -6.23 -11.66
C ALA A 19 20.33 -5.78 -10.35
N LEU A 20 20.31 -6.63 -9.32
CA LEU A 20 19.58 -6.36 -8.08
C LEU A 20 20.25 -5.25 -7.25
N SER A 21 21.59 -5.21 -7.19
CA SER A 21 22.33 -4.16 -6.49
C SER A 21 22.07 -2.76 -7.09
N ALA A 22 22.10 -2.65 -8.42
CA ALA A 22 21.80 -1.39 -9.12
C ALA A 22 20.35 -0.95 -8.89
N PHE A 23 19.40 -1.90 -8.87
CA PHE A 23 18.02 -1.60 -8.49
C PHE A 23 17.93 -1.08 -7.05
N MET A 24 18.59 -1.71 -6.08
CA MET A 24 18.58 -1.26 -4.68
C MET A 24 19.11 0.17 -4.52
N GLN A 25 20.17 0.53 -5.27
CA GLN A 25 20.68 1.90 -5.29
C GLN A 25 19.65 2.91 -5.82
N SER A 26 18.82 2.51 -6.79
CA SER A 26 17.75 3.36 -7.33
C SER A 26 16.62 3.67 -6.34
N LEU A 27 16.50 2.88 -5.27
CA LEU A 27 15.50 3.10 -4.20
C LEU A 27 15.96 4.13 -3.16
N VAL A 28 17.24 4.48 -3.14
CA VAL A 28 17.79 5.42 -2.16
C VAL A 28 17.26 6.83 -2.44
N GLY A 29 16.66 7.45 -1.42
CA GLY A 29 16.17 8.83 -1.50
C GLY A 29 14.84 9.00 -2.23
N LEU A 30 14.09 7.93 -2.50
CA LEU A 30 12.74 8.04 -3.04
C LEU A 30 11.84 8.86 -2.11
N SER A 31 11.01 9.73 -2.69
CA SER A 31 10.05 10.53 -1.92
C SER A 31 8.90 9.69 -1.40
N ASN A 32 8.49 9.97 -0.16
CA ASN A 32 7.26 9.47 0.45
C ASN A 32 6.07 10.41 0.23
N ASN A 33 6.31 11.67 -0.19
CA ASN A 33 5.24 12.63 -0.43
C ASN A 33 5.46 13.36 -1.78
N PRO A 34 4.74 12.98 -2.85
CA PRO A 34 3.84 11.82 -2.93
C PRO A 34 4.60 10.49 -2.87
N ALA A 35 3.88 9.38 -2.60
CA ALA A 35 4.47 8.05 -2.63
C ALA A 35 5.05 7.73 -4.02
N SER A 36 6.28 7.20 -4.03
CA SER A 36 7.01 6.90 -5.28
C SER A 36 6.98 5.42 -5.66
N LEU A 37 6.62 4.53 -4.73
CA LEU A 37 6.80 3.08 -4.86
C LEU A 37 5.46 2.33 -4.77
N TYR A 38 5.12 1.64 -5.85
CA TYR A 38 3.87 0.90 -5.98
C TYR A 38 4.17 -0.57 -6.29
N LEU A 39 3.48 -1.48 -5.61
CA LEU A 39 3.79 -2.90 -5.65
C LEU A 39 2.57 -3.71 -6.08
N SER A 40 2.84 -4.73 -6.89
CA SER A 40 1.91 -5.80 -7.20
C SER A 40 2.67 -7.12 -7.20
N VAL A 41 2.01 -8.21 -6.82
CA VAL A 41 2.62 -9.54 -6.71
C VAL A 41 1.68 -10.56 -7.32
N SER A 42 2.24 -11.40 -8.19
CA SER A 42 1.60 -12.60 -8.70
C SER A 42 2.31 -13.84 -8.15
N SER A 43 1.80 -15.03 -8.46
CA SER A 43 2.43 -16.30 -8.07
C SER A 43 3.86 -16.49 -8.59
N GLN A 44 4.27 -15.74 -9.62
CA GLN A 44 5.60 -15.88 -10.24
C GLN A 44 6.48 -14.64 -10.07
N SER A 45 5.88 -13.48 -9.87
CA SER A 45 6.59 -12.21 -10.01
C SER A 45 6.23 -11.21 -8.93
N LEU A 46 7.24 -10.51 -8.42
CA LEU A 46 7.08 -9.23 -7.73
C LEU A 46 7.27 -8.12 -8.77
N VAL A 47 6.31 -7.21 -8.85
CA VAL A 47 6.33 -6.04 -9.73
C VAL A 47 6.44 -4.79 -8.86
N VAL A 48 7.46 -3.99 -9.14
CA VAL A 48 7.75 -2.74 -8.42
C VAL A 48 7.75 -1.58 -9.42
N TYR A 49 6.70 -0.76 -9.35
CA TYR A 49 6.60 0.45 -10.14
C TYR A 49 7.16 1.64 -9.37
N VAL A 50 8.23 2.24 -9.90
CA VAL A 50 8.84 3.48 -9.41
C VAL A 50 8.30 4.63 -10.25
N ALA A 51 7.26 5.29 -9.77
CA ALA A 51 6.50 6.28 -10.55
C ALA A 51 7.35 7.50 -10.93
N THR A 52 8.19 7.99 -10.01
CA THR A 52 9.11 9.13 -10.26
C THR A 52 10.13 8.84 -11.36
N ALA A 53 10.48 7.57 -11.56
CA ALA A 53 11.38 7.12 -12.61
C ALA A 53 10.65 6.56 -13.84
N SER A 54 9.31 6.57 -13.85
CA SER A 54 8.49 5.96 -14.92
C SER A 54 8.96 4.54 -15.29
N THR A 55 9.35 3.75 -14.29
CA THR A 55 9.98 2.43 -14.53
C THR A 55 9.28 1.33 -13.72
N ILE A 56 8.85 0.28 -14.41
CA ILE A 56 8.36 -0.97 -13.82
C ILE A 56 9.52 -1.96 -13.74
N ASN A 57 9.82 -2.46 -12.54
CA ASN A 57 10.85 -3.45 -12.30
C ASN A 57 10.19 -4.78 -11.94
N VAL A 58 10.54 -5.86 -12.64
CA VAL A 58 9.94 -7.18 -12.47
C VAL A 58 10.97 -8.17 -11.95
N PHE A 59 10.66 -8.82 -10.84
CA PHE A 59 11.50 -9.83 -10.19
C PHE A 59 10.81 -11.18 -10.29
N ASN A 60 11.53 -12.20 -10.73
CA ASN A 60 11.04 -13.57 -10.64
C ASN A 60 11.19 -14.07 -9.19
N LEU A 61 10.09 -14.48 -8.56
CA LEU A 61 10.06 -14.89 -7.16
C LEU A 61 10.87 -16.17 -6.89
N SER A 62 10.88 -17.14 -7.82
CA SER A 62 11.70 -18.36 -7.63
C SER A 62 13.20 -18.04 -7.62
N ARG A 63 13.66 -17.12 -8.48
CA ARG A 63 15.06 -16.65 -8.47
C ARG A 63 15.38 -15.83 -7.23
N LEU A 64 14.45 -14.97 -6.80
CA LEU A 64 14.61 -14.21 -5.55
C LEU A 64 14.73 -15.15 -4.34
N ARG A 65 13.86 -16.17 -4.26
CA ARG A 65 13.96 -17.22 -3.24
C ARG A 65 15.32 -17.90 -3.26
N SER A 66 15.78 -18.39 -4.42
CA SER A 66 17.09 -19.05 -4.51
C SER A 66 18.24 -18.15 -4.07
N ALA A 67 18.18 -16.85 -4.39
CA ALA A 67 19.19 -15.89 -3.95
C ALA A 67 19.13 -15.62 -2.43
N LEU A 68 17.93 -15.57 -1.85
CA LEU A 68 17.74 -15.48 -0.39
C LEU A 68 18.30 -16.73 0.32
N ASP A 69 18.01 -17.93 -0.22
CA ASP A 69 18.52 -19.20 0.33
C ASP A 69 20.06 -19.26 0.28
N GLN A 70 20.67 -18.59 -0.69
CA GLN A 70 22.13 -18.47 -0.83
C GLN A 70 22.73 -17.31 -0.02
N ASN A 71 21.92 -16.56 0.75
CA ASN A 71 22.34 -15.36 1.47
C ASN A 71 22.99 -14.30 0.56
N ASP A 72 22.48 -14.12 -0.66
CA ASP A 72 22.92 -13.02 -1.52
C ASP A 72 22.65 -11.67 -0.84
N ASN A 73 23.69 -10.83 -0.74
CA ASN A 73 23.62 -9.56 -0.02
C ASN A 73 22.52 -8.63 -0.56
N SER A 74 22.32 -8.61 -1.89
CA SER A 74 21.33 -7.73 -2.51
C SER A 74 19.91 -8.25 -2.31
N ALA A 75 19.72 -9.59 -2.33
CA ALA A 75 18.44 -10.23 -2.01
C ALA A 75 18.05 -10.01 -0.55
N VAL A 76 18.99 -10.18 0.38
CA VAL A 76 18.78 -9.89 1.81
C VAL A 76 18.48 -8.41 2.05
N ALA A 77 19.15 -7.50 1.32
CA ALA A 77 18.86 -6.07 1.37
C ALA A 77 17.45 -5.75 0.85
N LEU A 78 17.01 -6.35 -0.26
CA LEU A 78 15.65 -6.19 -0.78
C LEU A 78 14.61 -6.70 0.23
N LYS A 79 14.82 -7.88 0.80
CA LYS A 79 13.97 -8.41 1.88
C LYS A 79 13.87 -7.42 3.03
N SER A 80 15.01 -6.96 3.55
CA SER A 80 15.05 -6.00 4.66
C SER A 80 14.35 -4.69 4.32
N PHE A 81 14.51 -4.20 3.09
CA PHE A 81 13.82 -3.02 2.58
C PHE A 81 12.29 -3.19 2.54
N LEU A 82 11.80 -4.35 2.11
CA LEU A 82 10.37 -4.67 2.08
C LEU A 82 9.79 -4.83 3.49
N GLU A 83 10.52 -5.47 4.41
CA GLU A 83 10.05 -5.78 5.77
C GLU A 83 10.16 -4.63 6.77
N THR A 84 11.17 -3.75 6.62
CA THR A 84 11.50 -2.72 7.62
C THR A 84 11.84 -1.35 7.03
N GLY A 85 11.94 -1.23 5.71
CA GLY A 85 12.28 0.03 5.07
C GLY A 85 11.21 1.10 5.27
N THR A 86 11.65 2.35 5.40
CA THR A 86 10.79 3.52 5.66
C THR A 86 10.21 4.16 4.40
N THR A 87 10.55 3.68 3.21
CA THR A 87 9.89 4.09 1.96
C THR A 87 8.46 3.56 1.96
N ILE A 88 7.48 4.44 1.69
CA ILE A 88 6.07 4.09 1.57
C ILE A 88 5.89 3.11 0.41
N LYS A 89 5.23 1.99 0.69
CA LYS A 89 4.91 0.90 -0.23
C LYS A 89 3.40 0.90 -0.43
N VAL A 90 2.96 1.19 -1.64
CA VAL A 90 1.54 1.28 -1.96
C VAL A 90 1.09 0.02 -2.69
N PHE A 91 0.04 -0.60 -2.19
CA PHE A 91 -0.67 -1.71 -2.82
C PHE A 91 -2.10 -1.29 -3.13
N PHE A 92 -2.77 -1.97 -4.07
CA PHE A 92 -4.22 -1.89 -4.12
C PHE A 92 -4.84 -2.60 -2.91
N ASP A 93 -4.51 -3.89 -2.77
CA ASP A 93 -4.86 -4.80 -1.69
C ASP A 93 -3.60 -5.61 -1.35
N ALA A 94 -3.10 -5.46 -0.12
CA ALA A 94 -1.80 -6.05 0.25
C ALA A 94 -1.92 -7.50 0.75
N ARG A 95 -3.13 -8.04 0.98
CA ARG A 95 -3.33 -9.37 1.58
C ARG A 95 -2.70 -10.49 0.75
N MET A 96 -3.16 -10.65 -0.49
CA MET A 96 -2.63 -11.70 -1.36
C MET A 96 -1.15 -11.48 -1.68
N PRO A 97 -0.69 -10.26 -2.01
CA PRO A 97 0.74 -9.98 -2.15
C PRO A 97 1.59 -10.36 -0.92
N ALA A 98 1.16 -10.00 0.29
CA ALA A 98 1.85 -10.34 1.53
C ALA A 98 1.92 -11.86 1.72
N LYS A 99 0.81 -12.57 1.48
CA LYS A 99 0.78 -14.04 1.58
C LYS A 99 1.76 -14.68 0.60
N ILE A 100 1.76 -14.27 -0.66
CA ILE A 100 2.65 -14.85 -1.68
C ILE A 100 4.12 -14.59 -1.33
N LEU A 101 4.46 -13.36 -0.94
CA LEU A 101 5.82 -12.99 -0.53
C LEU A 101 6.29 -13.79 0.70
N PHE A 102 5.40 -14.04 1.64
CA PHE A 102 5.68 -14.87 2.80
C PHE A 102 5.87 -16.34 2.42
N ASP A 103 4.91 -16.93 1.71
CA ASP A 103 4.93 -18.36 1.35
C ASP A 103 6.13 -18.71 0.45
N VAL A 104 6.50 -17.82 -0.48
CA VAL A 104 7.55 -18.09 -1.47
C VAL A 104 8.93 -17.66 -0.98
N CYS A 105 9.05 -16.52 -0.30
CA CYS A 105 10.34 -15.90 0.02
C CYS A 105 10.56 -15.67 1.53
N ALA A 106 9.63 -16.09 2.39
CA ALA A 106 9.63 -15.80 3.82
C ALA A 106 9.80 -14.29 4.13
N ILE A 107 9.25 -13.43 3.25
CA ILE A 107 9.24 -11.97 3.41
C ILE A 107 7.98 -11.59 4.19
N LYS A 108 8.14 -10.92 5.33
CA LYS A 108 7.04 -10.52 6.21
C LYS A 108 6.76 -9.02 6.12
N LEU A 109 5.64 -8.65 5.49
CA LEU A 109 5.20 -7.26 5.42
C LEU A 109 4.57 -6.75 6.74
N ALA A 110 4.07 -7.66 7.59
CA ALA A 110 3.42 -7.37 8.89
C ALA A 110 4.41 -7.05 10.04
N ASN A 111 5.49 -6.31 9.80
CA ASN A 111 6.38 -5.90 10.88
C ASN A 111 5.80 -4.69 11.60
N LYS A 112 5.65 -4.77 12.93
CA LYS A 112 5.15 -3.70 13.82
C LYS A 112 5.74 -2.33 13.48
N ILE A 113 7.03 -2.26 13.18
CA ILE A 113 7.71 -1.00 12.83
C ILE A 113 7.14 -0.38 11.54
N CYS A 114 6.81 -1.20 10.54
CA CYS A 114 6.30 -0.72 9.26
C CYS A 114 4.84 -0.27 9.31
N THR A 115 4.04 -0.83 10.21
CA THR A 115 2.60 -0.57 10.28
C THR A 115 2.23 0.44 11.36
N GLU A 116 2.93 0.45 12.50
CA GLU A 116 2.84 1.53 13.50
C GLU A 116 3.24 2.89 12.89
N ARG A 117 4.17 2.88 11.92
CA ARG A 117 4.66 4.10 11.24
C ARG A 117 4.07 4.36 9.85
N ALA A 118 3.08 3.57 9.42
CA ALA A 118 2.41 3.71 8.13
C ALA A 118 3.36 3.79 6.92
N PHE A 119 4.05 2.68 6.64
CA PHE A 119 4.89 2.54 5.44
C PHE A 119 4.33 1.51 4.46
N ILE A 120 3.21 0.88 4.78
CA ILE A 120 2.43 0.03 3.87
C ILE A 120 1.02 0.59 3.82
N HIS A 121 0.54 0.81 2.60
CA HIS A 121 -0.76 1.41 2.37
C HIS A 121 -1.57 0.63 1.34
N GLU A 122 -2.86 0.50 1.62
CA GLU A 122 -3.83 -0.14 0.74
C GLU A 122 -4.80 0.91 0.16
N ILE A 123 -4.72 1.14 -1.14
CA ILE A 123 -5.63 2.04 -1.87
C ILE A 123 -7.09 1.60 -1.70
N GLN A 124 -7.35 0.29 -1.62
CA GLN A 124 -8.68 -0.25 -1.41
C GLN A 124 -9.28 0.17 -0.05
N LEU A 125 -8.48 0.26 1.02
CA LEU A 125 -8.94 0.74 2.32
C LEU A 125 -9.15 2.25 2.34
N MET A 126 -8.31 2.99 1.61
CA MET A 126 -8.50 4.44 1.44
C MET A 126 -9.81 4.75 0.72
N GLU A 127 -10.10 4.03 -0.37
CA GLU A 127 -11.38 4.14 -1.07
C GLU A 127 -12.56 3.85 -0.14
N LEU A 128 -12.48 2.75 0.62
CA LEU A 128 -13.52 2.33 1.54
C LEU A 128 -13.82 3.39 2.61
N ALA A 129 -12.77 4.00 3.18
CA ALA A 129 -12.89 5.04 4.20
C ALA A 129 -13.64 6.29 3.69
N LEU A 130 -13.42 6.64 2.42
CA LEU A 130 -13.96 7.83 1.77
C LEU A 130 -15.43 7.72 1.35
N ARG A 131 -16.03 6.53 1.43
CA ARG A 131 -17.46 6.34 1.11
C ARG A 131 -18.33 7.16 2.06
N ARG A 132 -19.35 7.85 1.55
CA ARG A 132 -20.21 8.73 2.37
C ARG A 132 -21.28 8.01 3.20
N SER A 133 -21.51 6.72 2.97
CA SER A 133 -22.59 5.96 3.63
C SER A 133 -22.00 4.79 4.42
N ASP A 134 -22.37 4.69 5.69
CA ASP A 134 -21.91 3.62 6.60
C ASP A 134 -22.36 2.23 6.14
N ASN A 135 -23.51 2.14 5.46
CA ASN A 135 -24.04 0.90 4.89
C ASN A 135 -23.21 0.35 3.72
N ASN A 136 -22.26 1.14 3.19
CA ASN A 136 -21.44 0.75 2.06
C ASN A 136 -20.03 0.35 2.47
N ARG A 137 -19.70 0.19 3.77
CA ARG A 137 -18.33 -0.15 4.19
C ARG A 137 -18.08 -1.63 4.47
N GLU A 138 -19.11 -2.47 4.46
CA GLU A 138 -18.95 -3.92 4.69
C GLU A 138 -18.19 -4.62 3.56
N TRP A 139 -18.36 -4.17 2.31
CA TRP A 139 -17.86 -4.83 1.11
C TRP A 139 -16.79 -4.01 0.40
N LEU A 140 -15.69 -4.66 0.04
CA LEU A 140 -14.56 -4.03 -0.64
C LEU A 140 -14.86 -3.78 -2.12
N ALA A 141 -14.35 -2.68 -2.67
CA ALA A 141 -14.34 -2.49 -4.12
C ALA A 141 -13.21 -3.30 -4.76
N GLY A 142 -13.49 -3.88 -5.93
CA GLY A 142 -12.47 -4.47 -6.79
C GLY A 142 -11.62 -3.39 -7.48
N PHE A 143 -10.40 -3.76 -7.90
CA PHE A 143 -9.48 -2.83 -8.54
C PHE A 143 -10.07 -2.22 -9.81
N ASP A 144 -10.68 -3.05 -10.66
CA ASP A 144 -11.32 -2.60 -11.91
C ASP A 144 -12.43 -1.58 -11.64
N LYS A 145 -13.17 -1.74 -10.53
CA LYS A 145 -14.25 -0.82 -10.16
C LYS A 145 -13.70 0.54 -9.73
N CYS A 146 -12.60 0.56 -8.97
CA CYS A 146 -11.90 1.80 -8.63
C CYS A 146 -11.30 2.46 -9.87
N ILE A 147 -10.73 1.70 -10.80
CA ILE A 147 -10.19 2.25 -12.05
C ILE A 147 -11.31 2.90 -12.88
N GLU A 148 -12.39 2.16 -13.14
CA GLU A 148 -13.55 2.63 -13.92
C GLU A 148 -14.13 3.93 -13.36
N ASN A 149 -14.29 4.02 -12.04
CA ASN A 149 -14.93 5.16 -11.41
C ASN A 149 -13.98 6.36 -11.23
N ASP A 150 -12.69 6.10 -11.03
CA ASP A 150 -11.80 7.07 -10.39
C ASP A 150 -10.47 7.34 -11.10
N SER A 151 -10.18 6.68 -12.22
CA SER A 151 -8.96 6.88 -12.99
C SER A 151 -9.22 7.20 -14.46
N ASP A 152 -8.82 8.41 -14.88
CA ASP A 152 -8.88 8.86 -16.29
C ASP A 152 -7.58 8.54 -17.06
N LEU A 153 -6.76 7.61 -16.56
CA LEU A 153 -5.47 7.28 -17.17
C LEU A 153 -5.68 6.41 -18.43
N ASP A 154 -5.17 6.90 -19.56
CA ASP A 154 -5.00 6.13 -20.77
C ASP A 154 -3.69 5.32 -20.70
N VAL A 155 -3.81 4.03 -20.39
CA VAL A 155 -2.67 3.10 -20.25
C VAL A 155 -1.98 2.87 -21.59
N ASP A 156 -2.75 2.76 -22.68
CA ASP A 156 -2.20 2.52 -24.01
C ASP A 156 -1.28 3.69 -24.41
N ALA A 157 -1.70 4.93 -24.14
CA ALA A 157 -0.89 6.12 -24.36
C ALA A 157 0.36 6.20 -23.47
N ALA A 158 0.33 5.61 -22.26
CA ALA A 158 1.46 5.58 -21.33
C ALA A 158 2.51 4.50 -21.69
N MET A 159 2.09 3.42 -22.36
CA MET A 159 2.93 2.29 -22.75
C MET A 159 3.47 2.37 -24.18
N LEU A 160 3.18 3.43 -24.95
CA LEU A 160 3.65 3.64 -26.33
C LEU A 160 5.19 3.51 -26.44
N GLY A 161 5.67 2.32 -26.83
CA GLY A 161 7.10 2.05 -27.02
C GLY A 161 7.52 0.58 -27.06
N ASN A 162 6.74 -0.34 -26.47
CA ASN A 162 7.02 -1.78 -26.53
C ASN A 162 5.74 -2.54 -26.89
N GLY A 163 5.79 -3.35 -27.95
CA GLY A 163 4.66 -4.19 -28.36
C GLY A 163 4.11 -5.01 -27.19
N SER A 164 2.92 -4.67 -26.72
CA SER A 164 2.27 -5.14 -25.50
C SER A 164 1.60 -6.52 -25.64
N SER A 165 1.75 -7.20 -26.77
CA SER A 165 1.19 -8.54 -26.97
C SER A 165 2.12 -9.63 -26.39
N GLY A 166 2.20 -9.74 -25.06
CA GLY A 166 2.82 -10.90 -24.40
C GLY A 166 3.44 -10.69 -23.01
N ILE A 167 3.34 -9.50 -22.43
CA ILE A 167 4.03 -9.16 -21.18
C ILE A 167 3.15 -9.55 -19.98
N GLY A 168 3.56 -10.54 -19.20
CA GLY A 168 2.85 -11.04 -18.01
C GLY A 168 2.86 -10.09 -16.80
N ILE A 169 2.67 -8.79 -17.02
CA ILE A 169 2.58 -7.74 -16.00
C ILE A 169 1.14 -7.23 -15.99
N ASP A 170 0.57 -7.12 -14.80
CA ASP A 170 -0.74 -6.48 -14.62
C ASP A 170 -0.59 -4.96 -14.77
N GLU A 171 -0.94 -4.43 -15.94
CA GLU A 171 -0.81 -3.02 -16.30
C GLU A 171 -1.65 -2.10 -15.39
N ARG A 172 -2.63 -2.66 -14.67
CA ARG A 172 -3.43 -1.91 -13.69
C ARG A 172 -2.58 -1.22 -12.64
N ILE A 173 -1.37 -1.71 -12.37
CA ILE A 173 -0.40 -1.07 -11.46
C ILE A 173 -0.13 0.41 -11.80
N LEU A 174 -0.29 0.81 -13.07
CA LEU A 174 -0.12 2.18 -13.52
C LEU A 174 -1.20 3.14 -13.01
N HIS A 175 -2.37 2.64 -12.63
CA HIS A 175 -3.43 3.45 -12.05
C HIS A 175 -3.20 3.76 -10.57
N LEU A 176 -2.31 3.02 -9.87
CA LEU A 176 -2.12 3.20 -8.43
C LEU A 176 -1.66 4.62 -8.05
N PRO A 177 -0.74 5.31 -8.75
CA PRO A 177 -0.41 6.70 -8.42
C PRO A 177 -1.59 7.67 -8.59
N VAL A 178 -2.46 7.42 -9.57
CA VAL A 178 -3.65 8.25 -9.83
C VAL A 178 -4.66 8.08 -8.69
N LEU A 179 -4.96 6.83 -8.35
CA LEU A 179 -5.87 6.49 -7.25
C LEU A 179 -5.31 6.93 -5.90
N TRP A 180 -4.01 6.74 -5.66
CA TRP A 180 -3.29 7.25 -4.49
C TRP A 180 -3.53 8.74 -4.33
N LYS A 181 -3.14 9.53 -5.35
CA LYS A 181 -3.27 10.99 -5.31
C LYS A 181 -4.70 11.43 -5.01
N LYS A 182 -5.69 10.73 -5.57
CA LYS A 182 -7.12 11.03 -5.36
C LYS A 182 -7.56 10.71 -3.93
N TYR A 183 -7.35 9.47 -3.47
CA TYR A 183 -7.89 9.03 -2.19
C TYR A 183 -7.09 9.54 -1.00
N HIS A 184 -5.76 9.45 -1.08
CA HIS A 184 -4.87 10.04 -0.08
C HIS A 184 -5.12 11.54 0.04
N GLY A 185 -5.18 12.26 -1.09
CA GLY A 185 -5.46 13.69 -1.13
C GLY A 185 -6.80 14.07 -0.46
N GLN A 186 -7.84 13.26 -0.66
CA GLN A 186 -9.13 13.46 -0.01
C GLN A 186 -9.08 13.20 1.51
N LEU A 187 -8.42 12.13 1.93
CA LEU A 187 -8.24 11.78 3.35
C LEU A 187 -7.50 12.90 4.10
N ILE A 188 -6.37 13.40 3.55
CA ILE A 188 -5.57 14.45 4.20
C ILE A 188 -6.25 15.82 4.16
N SER A 189 -7.07 16.10 3.15
CA SER A 189 -7.71 17.42 3.01
C SER A 189 -8.78 17.72 4.06
N GLY A 190 -9.16 16.74 4.89
CA GLY A 190 -10.15 16.92 5.94
C GLY A 190 -11.55 17.28 5.43
N ARG A 191 -11.82 17.15 4.11
CA ARG A 191 -13.09 17.52 3.46
C ARG A 191 -14.32 16.77 3.96
N PHE A 192 -14.17 15.89 4.95
CA PHE A 192 -15.24 15.13 5.60
C PHE A 192 -15.60 15.64 7.00
N GLY A 193 -15.00 16.75 7.47
CA GLY A 193 -15.54 17.55 8.58
C GLY A 193 -15.60 16.83 9.93
N VAL A 194 -14.42 16.43 10.45
CA VAL A 194 -14.19 15.56 11.62
C VAL A 194 -14.16 14.08 11.19
N GLY A 195 -13.05 13.38 11.48
CA GLY A 195 -12.88 11.95 11.16
C GLY A 195 -11.73 11.59 10.22
N GLY A 196 -10.94 12.54 9.73
CA GLY A 196 -9.74 12.24 8.92
C GLY A 196 -8.77 11.31 9.68
N SER A 197 -8.30 11.75 10.85
CA SER A 197 -7.41 10.95 11.71
C SER A 197 -8.03 9.64 12.17
N PHE A 198 -9.34 9.62 12.46
CA PHE A 198 -10.07 8.39 12.76
C PHE A 198 -9.96 7.37 11.63
N TRP A 199 -10.28 7.77 10.39
CA TRP A 199 -10.17 6.87 9.24
C TRP A 199 -8.74 6.43 8.96
N ILE A 200 -7.76 7.30 9.23
CA ILE A 200 -6.35 6.97 9.10
C ILE A 200 -5.95 5.87 10.10
N MET A 201 -6.38 5.99 11.35
CA MET A 201 -6.19 4.95 12.38
C MET A 201 -6.89 3.65 11.97
N MET A 202 -8.14 3.71 11.51
CA MET A 202 -8.89 2.55 11.00
C MET A 202 -8.17 1.85 9.86
N ILE A 203 -7.63 2.60 8.89
CA ILE A 203 -6.87 2.04 7.75
C ILE A 203 -5.60 1.34 8.24
N ARG A 204 -4.86 1.93 9.17
CA ARG A 204 -3.63 1.34 9.71
C ARG A 204 -3.90 0.05 10.46
N GLU A 205 -4.89 0.06 11.34
CA GLU A 205 -5.28 -1.12 12.11
C GLU A 205 -5.76 -2.25 11.19
N ALA A 206 -6.62 -1.92 10.22
CA ALA A 206 -7.08 -2.88 9.23
C ALA A 206 -5.93 -3.42 8.37
N THR A 207 -5.00 -2.57 7.94
CA THR A 207 -3.81 -2.99 7.18
C THR A 207 -2.96 -3.95 8.03
N GLN A 208 -2.72 -3.65 9.31
CA GLN A 208 -1.98 -4.54 10.20
C GLN A 208 -2.64 -5.92 10.29
N LYS A 209 -3.94 -5.97 10.63
CA LYS A 209 -4.70 -7.23 10.75
C LYS A 209 -4.69 -8.02 9.44
N ARG A 210 -4.81 -7.33 8.29
CA ARG A 210 -4.76 -7.94 6.95
C ARG A 210 -3.40 -8.57 6.64
N LEU A 211 -2.31 -7.90 7.00
CA LEU A 211 -0.96 -8.41 6.82
C LEU A 211 -0.67 -9.57 7.78
N GLU A 212 -1.18 -9.53 9.02
CA GLU A 212 -1.08 -10.62 10.00
C GLU A 212 -1.79 -11.90 9.52
N VAL A 213 -3.02 -11.78 9.01
CA VAL A 213 -3.76 -12.91 8.41
C VAL A 213 -2.99 -13.55 7.25
N SER A 214 -2.19 -12.76 6.54
CA SER A 214 -1.38 -13.26 5.43
C SER A 214 -0.24 -14.19 5.88
N HIS A 215 0.12 -14.17 7.17
CA HIS A 215 1.11 -15.06 7.78
C HIS A 215 0.49 -16.18 8.64
N GLY A 216 -0.84 -16.35 8.57
CA GLY A 216 -1.56 -17.42 9.27
C GLY A 216 -2.16 -17.04 10.62
N GLU A 217 -2.18 -15.75 10.98
CA GLU A 217 -2.95 -15.31 12.14
C GLU A 217 -4.46 -15.28 11.83
N GLU A 218 -5.28 -15.39 12.88
CA GLU A 218 -6.74 -15.35 12.75
C GLU A 218 -7.28 -14.02 13.29
N HIS A 219 -7.84 -13.21 12.39
CA HIS A 219 -8.52 -11.97 12.75
C HIS A 219 -9.96 -12.00 12.25
N ARG A 220 -10.93 -11.87 13.18
CA ARG A 220 -12.35 -11.93 12.84
C ARG A 220 -12.70 -10.88 11.78
N GLY A 221 -13.31 -11.32 10.68
CA GLY A 221 -13.74 -10.44 9.59
C GLY A 221 -12.66 -10.16 8.53
N TYR A 222 -11.43 -10.64 8.73
CA TYR A 222 -10.33 -10.52 7.78
C TYR A 222 -9.95 -11.88 7.23
N LEU A 223 -9.98 -12.02 5.90
CA LEU A 223 -9.55 -13.21 5.18
C LEU A 223 -8.66 -12.78 4.02
N VAL A 224 -7.63 -13.58 3.69
CA VAL A 224 -6.67 -13.27 2.61
C VAL A 224 -7.37 -13.01 1.28
N ASN A 225 -8.47 -13.72 1.01
CA ASN A 225 -9.26 -13.63 -0.22
C ASN A 225 -10.72 -13.21 0.05
N GLY A 226 -11.01 -12.61 1.20
CA GLY A 226 -12.36 -12.21 1.58
C GLY A 226 -12.79 -10.89 0.92
N ALA A 227 -14.03 -10.84 0.44
CA ALA A 227 -14.64 -9.59 -0.06
C ALA A 227 -15.13 -8.65 1.05
N ARG A 228 -15.24 -9.16 2.29
CA ARG A 228 -15.61 -8.36 3.45
C ARG A 228 -14.43 -7.53 3.95
N SER A 229 -14.72 -6.30 4.37
CA SER A 229 -13.71 -5.36 4.83
C SER A 229 -13.26 -5.58 6.27
N GLY A 230 -14.15 -6.11 7.11
CA GLY A 230 -14.03 -6.10 8.57
C GLY A 230 -14.66 -4.87 9.23
N TRP A 231 -15.19 -3.91 8.44
CA TRP A 231 -15.84 -2.69 8.91
C TRP A 231 -17.35 -2.80 8.76
N TYR A 232 -18.00 -3.31 9.79
CA TYR A 232 -19.46 -3.31 9.93
C TYR A 232 -19.91 -2.05 10.67
N ARG A 233 -21.17 -1.64 10.48
CA ARG A 233 -21.70 -0.44 11.12
C ARG A 233 -21.47 -0.46 12.64
N GLU A 234 -21.82 -1.58 13.28
CA GLU A 234 -21.70 -1.73 14.73
C GLU A 234 -20.23 -1.62 15.18
N SER A 235 -19.29 -2.19 14.42
CA SER A 235 -17.85 -2.07 14.74
C SER A 235 -17.29 -0.66 14.49
N ILE A 236 -17.82 0.08 13.50
CA ILE A 236 -17.42 1.47 13.26
C ILE A 236 -17.94 2.35 14.39
N GLU A 237 -19.19 2.15 14.81
CA GLU A 237 -19.81 2.88 15.93
C GLU A 237 -19.01 2.64 17.23
N GLU A 238 -18.71 1.39 17.57
CA GLU A 238 -17.93 1.03 18.76
C GLU A 238 -16.53 1.68 18.76
N VAL A 239 -15.80 1.57 17.65
CA VAL A 239 -14.45 2.16 17.56
C VAL A 239 -14.53 3.69 17.51
N SER A 240 -15.58 4.26 16.91
CA SER A 240 -15.77 5.72 16.91
C SER A 240 -16.11 6.27 18.29
N GLU A 241 -16.92 5.57 19.09
CA GLU A 241 -17.21 5.95 20.46
C GLU A 241 -15.95 5.89 21.32
N SER A 242 -15.20 4.78 21.25
CA SER A 242 -13.91 4.65 21.93
C SER A 242 -12.92 5.74 21.54
N TRP A 243 -12.83 6.07 20.24
CA TRP A 243 -11.97 7.13 19.74
C TRP A 243 -12.39 8.52 20.27
N ASN A 244 -13.69 8.78 20.37
CA ASN A 244 -14.21 10.03 20.91
C ASN A 244 -13.93 10.13 22.42
N ASP A 245 -14.06 9.04 23.16
CA ASP A 245 -13.72 8.99 24.59
C ASP A 245 -12.22 9.29 24.80
N ASP A 246 -11.35 8.66 24.00
CA ASP A 246 -9.91 8.89 24.01
C ASP A 246 -9.56 10.36 23.70
N LEU A 247 -10.22 10.95 22.70
CA LEU A 247 -10.07 12.37 22.36
C LEU A 247 -10.51 13.29 23.50
N MET A 248 -11.64 12.98 24.14
CA MET A 248 -12.14 13.77 25.27
C MET A 248 -11.21 13.70 26.47
N MET A 249 -10.62 12.51 26.73
CA MET A 249 -9.61 12.32 27.76
C MET A 249 -8.32 13.10 27.42
N ASP A 250 -7.87 13.07 26.17
CA ASP A 250 -6.70 13.84 25.70
C ASP A 250 -6.90 15.35 25.87
N ILE A 251 -8.07 15.87 25.48
CA ILE A 251 -8.43 17.28 25.68
C ILE A 251 -8.45 17.63 27.17
N SER A 252 -8.96 16.75 28.04
CA SER A 252 -9.02 17.01 29.49
C SER A 252 -7.66 16.99 30.18
N THR A 253 -6.64 16.41 29.52
CA THR A 253 -5.28 16.24 30.04
C THR A 253 -4.27 17.11 29.27
N ASP A 254 -4.73 18.14 28.55
CA ASP A 254 -3.90 19.01 27.72
C ASP A 254 -2.98 18.24 26.74
N GLY A 255 -3.43 17.09 26.27
CA GLY A 255 -2.72 16.23 25.31
C GLY A 255 -1.82 15.16 25.95
N GLU A 256 -1.78 15.00 27.27
CA GLU A 256 -0.90 14.01 27.90
C GLU A 256 -1.41 12.57 27.73
N PHE A 257 -2.73 12.36 27.59
CA PHE A 257 -3.33 11.02 27.56
C PHE A 257 -2.90 10.19 26.35
N LEU A 258 -2.91 10.79 25.14
CA LEU A 258 -2.54 10.10 23.90
C LEU A 258 -1.04 10.22 23.58
N GLY A 259 -0.28 11.02 24.33
CA GLY A 259 1.15 11.25 24.10
C GLY A 259 1.45 12.52 23.30
N GLY A 260 0.51 13.46 23.26
CA GLY A 260 0.72 14.83 22.79
C GLY A 260 1.07 14.95 21.31
N ALA A 261 1.88 15.95 20.97
CA ALA A 261 2.23 16.26 19.59
C ALA A 261 2.90 15.09 18.85
N GLU A 262 3.63 14.21 19.55
CA GLU A 262 4.27 13.05 18.95
C GLU A 262 3.26 12.01 18.46
N HIS A 263 2.18 11.78 19.23
CA HIS A 263 1.08 10.91 18.81
C HIS A 263 0.42 11.43 17.53
N TRP A 264 0.03 12.70 17.55
CA TRP A 264 -0.64 13.34 16.42
C TRP A 264 0.25 13.48 15.19
N ALA A 265 1.57 13.64 15.37
CA ALA A 265 2.53 13.67 14.26
C ALA A 265 2.56 12.36 13.46
N GLN A 266 2.20 11.22 14.08
CA GLN A 266 2.12 9.96 13.36
C GLN A 266 1.05 10.04 12.27
N PHE A 267 -0.05 10.76 12.47
CA PHE A 267 -1.14 10.90 11.49
C PHE A 267 -0.78 11.78 10.28
N ASN A 268 0.32 12.53 10.36
CA ASN A 268 0.85 13.28 9.21
C ASN A 268 1.54 12.37 8.17
N VAL A 269 1.81 11.12 8.54
CA VAL A 269 2.36 10.10 7.64
C VAL A 269 1.23 9.20 7.17
N LEU A 270 0.47 9.64 6.17
CA LEU A 270 -0.05 8.69 5.18
C LEU A 270 0.76 8.74 3.92
#